data_AF-A0A2H6K8S3-F1
#
_entry.id   AF-A0A2H6K8S3-F1
#
_cell.length_a   1.000
_cell.length_b   1.000
_cell.length_c   1.000
_cell.angle_alpha   90.00
_cell.angle_beta   90.00
_cell.angle_gamma   90.00
#
_symmetry.space_group_name_H-M   'P 1'
#
loop_
_entity.id
_entity.type
_entity.pdbx_description
1 polymer ?
#
loop_
_entity_poly.entity_id
_entity_poly.type
_entity_poly.pdbx_seq_one_letter_code
_entity_poly.pdbx_strand_id
1 'polypeptide(L)'
;MAVYCSLLEAPSNLKESLDWMVAVRRCSAIPMLAKTMYIVLLHGTQILPELTNIREGGAPTNVRSEDATSNYQDIAAGHKTITKGAHRSGRDVITKPTSWIDNLLIKLHLMDASEKEVKVNELYRHLAKASTRIQLILLNLTTDSTYVESYDRDVTWENSCAENPLKCAEIFVSFLIPVCDDLHMIQSECNKRHNLDSKLNGTGQRSVGKMLASMGYNVRDFIPEGTCRDFLEYYEALEEPLDFLNSIVHKYTVGKKRSRKPSVS
;
A
#
# COMPACT_ATOMS: atom_id res chain seq x y z
N MET A 1 14.19 1.34 -22.81
CA MET A 1 14.78 0.14 -22.17
C MET A 1 14.41 0.23 -20.70
N ALA A 2 14.08 -0.90 -20.08
CA ALA A 2 13.84 -0.95 -18.64
C ALA A 2 15.10 -0.51 -17.89
N VAL A 3 14.91 0.08 -16.71
CA VAL A 3 16.00 0.62 -15.88
C VAL A 3 16.49 -0.43 -14.88
N TYR A 4 15.59 -1.28 -14.38
CA TYR A 4 15.85 -2.23 -13.32
C TYR A 4 15.69 -3.68 -13.77
N CYS A 5 16.60 -4.53 -13.31
CA CYS A 5 16.63 -5.98 -13.59
C CYS A 5 16.25 -6.82 -12.35
N SER A 6 15.96 -6.18 -11.21
CA SER A 6 15.55 -6.86 -9.98
C SER A 6 14.61 -6.02 -9.12
N LEU A 7 13.65 -6.68 -8.45
CA LEU A 7 12.83 -6.06 -7.40
C LEU A 7 13.62 -5.69 -6.14
N LEU A 8 14.88 -6.12 -6.03
CA LEU A 8 15.81 -5.70 -4.97
C LEU A 8 16.41 -4.30 -5.21
N GLU A 9 16.22 -3.74 -6.40
CA GLU A 9 16.62 -2.38 -6.73
C GLU A 9 15.49 -1.43 -6.32
N ALA A 10 15.74 -0.66 -5.26
CA ALA A 10 14.73 0.23 -4.70
C ALA A 10 14.38 1.37 -5.68
N PRO A 11 13.09 1.66 -5.89
CA PRO A 11 12.67 2.75 -6.75
C PRO A 11 13.09 4.11 -6.17
N SER A 12 13.41 5.05 -7.04
CA SER A 12 13.90 6.39 -6.67
C SER A 12 12.84 7.50 -6.76
N ASN A 13 11.69 7.21 -7.36
CA ASN A 13 10.60 8.15 -7.59
C ASN A 13 9.23 7.43 -7.64
N LEU A 14 8.14 8.18 -7.72
CA LEU A 14 6.78 7.64 -7.76
C LEU A 14 6.58 6.69 -8.96
N LYS A 15 6.98 7.09 -10.18
CA LYS A 15 6.78 6.24 -11.37
C LYS A 15 7.39 4.85 -11.15
N GLU A 16 8.66 4.81 -10.74
CA GLU A 16 9.37 3.55 -10.48
C GLU A 16 8.70 2.76 -9.36
N SER A 17 8.20 3.43 -8.32
CA SER A 17 7.51 2.75 -7.22
C SER A 17 6.19 2.10 -7.65
N LEU A 18 5.43 2.76 -8.53
CA LEU A 18 4.21 2.20 -9.10
C LEU A 18 4.51 1.04 -10.07
N ASP A 19 5.57 1.17 -10.89
CA ASP A 19 6.04 0.08 -11.75
C ASP A 19 6.51 -1.14 -10.95
N TRP A 20 7.18 -0.93 -9.81
CA TRP A 20 7.57 -2.01 -8.90
C TRP A 20 6.34 -2.79 -8.40
N MET A 21 5.27 -2.08 -8.02
CA MET A 21 4.01 -2.71 -7.59
C MET A 21 3.32 -3.47 -8.73
N VAL A 22 3.36 -2.94 -9.95
CA VAL A 22 2.84 -3.62 -11.14
C VAL A 22 3.64 -4.88 -11.46
N ALA A 23 4.98 -4.85 -11.35
CA ALA A 23 5.83 -6.00 -11.57
C ALA A 23 5.52 -7.15 -10.59
N VAL A 24 5.36 -6.85 -9.30
CA VAL A 24 4.94 -7.84 -8.27
C VAL A 24 3.55 -8.39 -8.55
N ARG A 25 2.62 -7.55 -9.00
CA ARG A 25 1.26 -7.97 -9.37
C ARG A 25 1.27 -8.88 -10.60
N ARG A 26 2.09 -8.56 -11.61
CA ARG A 26 2.19 -9.31 -12.87
C ARG A 26 2.57 -10.77 -12.64
N CYS A 27 3.40 -11.06 -11.65
CA CYS A 27 3.77 -12.42 -11.25
C CYS A 27 2.90 -12.98 -10.10
N SER A 28 1.73 -12.41 -9.82
CA SER A 28 0.79 -12.87 -8.78
C SER A 28 1.39 -12.97 -7.37
N ALA A 29 2.45 -12.19 -7.07
CA ALA A 29 3.21 -12.29 -5.82
C ALA A 29 2.68 -11.40 -4.68
N ILE A 30 1.53 -10.76 -4.85
CA ILE A 30 0.89 -9.95 -3.79
C ILE A 30 0.67 -10.73 -2.47
N PRO A 31 0.24 -12.01 -2.47
CA PRO A 31 0.15 -12.80 -1.24
C PRO A 31 1.50 -12.98 -0.52
N MET A 32 2.58 -13.19 -1.29
CA MET A 32 3.94 -13.35 -0.76
C MET A 32 4.45 -12.05 -0.15
N LEU A 33 4.23 -10.92 -0.84
CA LEU A 33 4.53 -9.59 -0.33
C LEU A 33 3.75 -9.28 0.95
N ALA A 34 2.44 -9.55 0.98
CA ALA A 34 1.61 -9.31 2.17
C ALA A 34 2.12 -10.09 3.39
N LYS A 35 2.43 -11.37 3.21
CA LYS A 35 2.95 -12.24 4.27
C LYS A 35 4.30 -11.75 4.79
N THR A 36 5.20 -11.38 3.89
CA THR A 36 6.57 -10.96 4.24
C THR A 36 6.60 -9.57 4.86
N MET A 37 5.78 -8.65 4.34
CA MET A 37 5.55 -7.33 4.95
C MET A 37 5.00 -7.47 6.37
N TYR A 38 4.03 -8.36 6.61
CA TYR A 38 3.53 -8.62 7.97
C TYR A 38 4.64 -9.06 8.92
N ILE A 39 5.54 -9.96 8.49
CA ILE A 39 6.71 -10.39 9.27
C ILE A 39 7.64 -9.20 9.57
N VAL A 40 7.96 -8.38 8.56
CA VAL A 40 8.79 -7.17 8.72
C VAL A 40 8.17 -6.19 9.72
N LEU A 41 6.84 -6.03 9.70
CA LEU A 41 6.12 -5.13 10.61
C LEU A 41 6.11 -5.66 12.05
N LEU A 42 5.89 -6.96 12.25
CA LEU A 42 5.87 -7.59 13.59
C LEU A 42 7.23 -7.59 14.27
N HIS A 43 8.26 -8.03 13.56
CA HIS A 43 9.58 -8.28 14.16
C HIS A 43 10.54 -7.09 13.99
N GLY A 44 10.21 -6.14 13.12
CA GLY A 44 11.16 -5.16 12.63
C GLY A 44 12.30 -5.81 11.85
N THR A 45 13.23 -4.98 11.37
CA THR A 45 14.42 -5.39 10.61
C THR A 45 15.50 -6.13 11.43
N GLN A 46 15.15 -6.77 12.55
CA GLN A 46 16.11 -7.57 13.32
C GLN A 46 16.11 -8.99 12.78
N ILE A 47 17.25 -9.36 12.17
CA ILE A 47 17.64 -10.70 11.67
C ILE A 47 16.76 -11.81 12.27
N LEU A 48 15.89 -12.40 11.45
CA LEU A 48 14.99 -13.51 11.79
C LEU A 48 15.45 -14.81 11.10
N PRO A 49 15.17 -16.00 11.66
CA PRO A 49 15.63 -17.28 11.13
C PRO A 49 15.09 -17.57 9.73
N GLU A 50 15.89 -18.27 8.94
CA GLU A 50 15.59 -18.69 7.55
C GLU A 50 14.19 -19.30 7.42
N LEU A 51 13.39 -18.71 6.53
CA LEU A 51 12.00 -19.08 6.19
C LEU A 51 11.92 -20.34 5.30
N THR A 52 12.78 -21.34 5.50
CA THR A 52 12.94 -22.49 4.59
C THR A 52 11.80 -23.52 4.60
N ASN A 53 10.75 -23.34 5.43
CA ASN A 53 9.72 -24.38 5.62
C ASN A 53 8.29 -24.00 5.18
N ILE A 54 8.07 -22.93 4.41
CA ILE A 54 6.76 -22.72 3.79
C ILE A 54 6.73 -23.54 2.50
N ARG A 55 6.36 -24.81 2.64
CA ARG A 55 6.03 -25.69 1.53
C ARG A 55 4.78 -25.14 0.84
N GLU A 56 4.94 -24.65 -0.38
CA GLU A 56 3.85 -24.31 -1.29
C GLU A 56 3.00 -25.56 -1.54
N GLY A 57 1.79 -25.55 -1.02
CA GLY A 57 0.76 -26.52 -1.34
C GLY A 57 -0.16 -25.95 -2.40
N GLY A 58 0.03 -26.33 -3.66
CA GLY A 58 -0.98 -26.24 -4.71
C GLY A 58 -0.58 -25.37 -5.90
N ALA A 59 -0.22 -26.02 -7.01
CA ALA A 59 -0.08 -25.40 -8.32
C ALA A 59 -1.36 -24.64 -8.72
N PRO A 60 -1.26 -23.50 -9.43
CA PRO A 60 -2.43 -22.84 -9.99
C PRO A 60 -2.94 -23.69 -11.15
N THR A 61 -4.02 -24.45 -10.92
CA THR A 61 -4.89 -24.86 -12.02
C THR A 61 -5.40 -23.60 -12.71
N ASN A 62 -5.17 -23.53 -14.03
CA ASN A 62 -5.74 -22.54 -14.93
C ASN A 62 -7.25 -22.38 -14.66
N VAL A 63 -7.62 -21.38 -13.86
CA VAL A 63 -9.00 -20.89 -13.80
C VAL A 63 -9.09 -19.78 -14.83
N ARG A 64 -9.65 -20.18 -15.97
CA ARG A 64 -10.19 -19.30 -17.01
C ARG A 64 -11.11 -18.28 -16.34
N SER A 65 -10.71 -17.02 -16.37
CA SER A 65 -11.51 -15.89 -15.92
C SER A 65 -12.73 -15.76 -16.84
N GLU A 66 -13.89 -16.18 -16.36
CA GLU A 66 -15.18 -15.82 -16.95
C GLU A 66 -15.77 -14.66 -16.15
N ASP A 67 -15.91 -13.54 -16.86
CA ASP A 67 -16.81 -12.40 -16.68
C ASP A 67 -17.47 -12.20 -15.31
N ALA A 68 -16.99 -11.18 -14.59
CA ALA A 68 -17.75 -10.53 -13.53
C ALA A 68 -18.32 -9.19 -14.04
N THR A 69 -19.40 -9.26 -14.82
CA THR A 69 -20.42 -8.20 -14.83
C THR A 69 -21.16 -8.25 -13.50
N SER A 70 -20.81 -7.36 -12.57
CA SER A 70 -21.59 -7.13 -11.35
C SER A 70 -22.21 -5.74 -11.41
N ASN A 71 -23.50 -5.73 -11.71
CA ASN A 71 -24.41 -4.59 -11.67
C ASN A 71 -24.63 -4.17 -10.20
N TYR A 72 -24.34 -2.92 -9.85
CA TYR A 72 -24.57 -2.36 -8.51
C TYR A 72 -25.58 -1.21 -8.62
N GLN A 73 -26.83 -1.48 -8.29
CA GLN A 73 -27.88 -0.48 -8.08
C GLN A 73 -28.52 -0.68 -6.70
N ASP A 74 -28.71 0.46 -6.04
CA ASP A 74 -29.62 0.79 -4.94
C ASP A 74 -29.47 0.09 -3.58
N ILE A 75 -29.29 0.91 -2.54
CA ILE A 75 -30.32 1.17 -1.52
C ILE A 75 -29.97 2.47 -0.78
N ALA A 76 -30.90 3.43 -0.88
CA ALA A 76 -31.01 4.59 0.00
C ALA A 76 -32.16 4.37 1.00
N ALA A 77 -32.09 5.14 2.10
CA ALA A 77 -33.11 5.46 3.09
C ALA A 77 -33.26 4.52 4.32
N GLY A 78 -33.15 5.12 5.51
CA GLY A 78 -33.53 4.49 6.78
C GLY A 78 -33.11 5.24 8.05
N HIS A 79 -33.66 6.43 8.28
CA HIS A 79 -33.61 7.14 9.56
C HIS A 79 -34.17 6.31 10.72
N LYS A 80 -33.52 6.32 11.91
CA LYS A 80 -34.21 6.29 13.22
C LYS A 80 -33.30 6.72 14.37
N THR A 81 -33.78 7.72 15.10
CA THR A 81 -33.29 8.28 16.35
C THR A 81 -33.67 7.41 17.56
N ILE A 82 -32.76 7.22 18.52
CA ILE A 82 -33.09 6.89 19.92
C ILE A 82 -32.15 7.65 20.86
N THR A 83 -32.75 8.24 21.89
CA THR A 83 -32.21 9.15 22.91
C THR A 83 -31.86 8.46 24.23
N LYS A 84 -30.92 9.10 24.97
CA LYS A 84 -30.73 9.18 26.45
C LYS A 84 -30.06 8.02 27.21
N GLY A 85 -29.11 8.41 28.08
CA GLY A 85 -28.71 7.68 29.28
C GLY A 85 -27.44 8.23 29.92
N ALA A 86 -27.57 9.10 30.92
CA ALA A 86 -26.47 9.56 31.77
C ALA A 86 -26.30 8.62 32.98
N HIS A 87 -25.06 8.28 33.34
CA HIS A 87 -24.71 7.82 34.69
C HIS A 87 -23.29 8.27 35.07
N ARG A 88 -23.15 8.75 36.32
CA ARG A 88 -21.94 9.24 36.97
C ARG A 88 -21.21 8.13 37.76
N SER A 89 -19.88 8.27 37.79
CA SER A 89 -18.95 8.06 38.92
C SER A 89 -18.65 6.64 39.44
N GLY A 90 -17.37 6.26 39.30
CA GLY A 90 -16.67 5.34 40.19
C GLY A 90 -15.15 5.47 39.98
N ARG A 91 -14.43 6.01 40.97
CA ARG A 91 -12.96 5.91 41.04
C ARG A 91 -12.64 4.49 41.48
N ASP A 92 -11.86 3.78 40.66
CA ASP A 92 -11.04 2.67 41.15
C ASP A 92 -9.59 2.94 40.76
N VAL A 93 -8.76 3.05 41.80
CA VAL A 93 -7.31 3.08 41.71
C VAL A 93 -6.86 1.67 41.40
N ILE A 94 -6.45 1.42 40.16
CA ILE A 94 -5.82 0.15 39.77
C ILE A 94 -4.34 0.42 39.50
N THR A 95 -3.53 -0.26 40.30
CA THR A 95 -2.07 -0.33 40.23
C THR A 95 -1.61 -0.73 38.82
N LYS A 96 -0.63 0.01 38.28
CA LYS A 96 -0.06 -0.24 36.95
C LYS A 96 0.60 -1.63 36.91
N PRO A 97 0.21 -2.53 35.98
CA PRO A 97 0.96 -3.77 35.74
C PRO A 97 2.31 -3.44 35.10
N THR A 98 3.34 -4.20 35.46
CA THR A 98 4.66 -4.12 34.83
C THR A 98 4.68 -4.96 33.55
N SER A 99 5.37 -4.46 32.51
CA SER A 99 5.24 -4.89 31.10
C SER A 99 5.66 -6.34 30.77
N TRP A 100 6.04 -7.13 31.76
CA TRP A 100 6.48 -8.51 31.56
C TRP A 100 5.33 -9.51 31.81
N ILE A 101 4.41 -9.22 32.73
CA ILE A 101 3.19 -10.03 32.97
C ILE A 101 2.26 -9.93 31.75
N ASP A 102 2.12 -8.74 31.16
CA ASP A 102 1.32 -8.54 29.94
C ASP A 102 1.88 -9.35 28.75
N ASN A 103 3.21 -9.40 28.60
CA ASN A 103 3.88 -10.17 27.55
C ASN A 103 3.75 -11.69 27.74
N LEU A 104 3.71 -12.15 28.99
CA LEU A 104 3.52 -13.55 29.33
C LEU A 104 2.08 -14.01 29.09
N LEU A 105 1.10 -13.17 29.45
CA LEU A 105 -0.32 -13.46 29.26
C LEU A 105 -0.74 -13.49 27.78
N ILE A 106 -0.12 -12.66 26.93
CA ILE A 106 -0.28 -12.71 25.45
C ILE A 106 0.30 -14.01 24.88
N LYS A 107 1.49 -14.45 25.33
CA LYS A 107 2.09 -15.71 24.87
C LYS A 107 1.30 -16.95 25.31
N LEU A 108 0.56 -16.88 26.41
CA LEU A 108 -0.22 -17.97 26.96
C LEU A 108 -1.68 -18.02 26.47
N HIS A 109 -2.10 -17.11 25.58
CA HIS A 109 -3.47 -17.04 25.03
C HIS A 109 -4.58 -16.86 26.10
N LEU A 110 -4.25 -16.28 27.26
CA LEU A 110 -5.17 -16.12 28.40
C LEU A 110 -5.84 -14.72 28.44
N MET A 111 -5.55 -13.83 27.47
CA MET A 111 -6.22 -12.55 27.27
C MET A 111 -6.63 -12.39 25.79
N ASP A 112 -7.81 -11.79 25.53
CA ASP A 112 -8.17 -11.33 24.20
C ASP A 112 -7.67 -9.89 23.98
N ALA A 113 -6.77 -9.72 23.01
CA ALA A 113 -6.03 -8.51 22.67
C ALA A 113 -6.76 -7.70 21.56
N SER A 114 -8.08 -7.61 21.64
CA SER A 114 -8.94 -7.07 20.59
C SER A 114 -8.59 -5.61 20.26
N GLU A 115 -8.37 -5.33 18.96
CA GLU A 115 -8.10 -4.05 18.28
C GLU A 115 -6.65 -3.58 18.00
N LYS A 116 -5.59 -4.38 18.13
CA LYS A 116 -4.23 -3.89 17.75
C LYS A 116 -3.45 -4.68 16.71
N GLU A 117 -3.87 -5.88 16.33
CA GLU A 117 -3.14 -6.70 15.37
C GLU A 117 -3.76 -6.64 13.97
N VAL A 118 -2.94 -6.28 12.97
CA VAL A 118 -3.34 -6.29 11.56
C VAL A 118 -3.48 -7.74 11.13
N LYS A 119 -4.66 -8.18 10.73
CA LYS A 119 -4.84 -9.52 10.16
C LYS A 119 -4.12 -9.59 8.80
N VAL A 120 -3.34 -10.64 8.55
CA VAL A 120 -2.63 -10.85 7.27
C VAL A 120 -3.60 -10.78 6.07
N ASN A 121 -4.81 -11.32 6.23
CA ASN A 121 -5.84 -11.28 5.18
C ASN A 121 -6.30 -9.85 4.85
N GLU A 122 -6.37 -8.97 5.85
CA GLU A 122 -6.69 -7.55 5.63
C GLU A 122 -5.54 -6.87 4.87
N LEU A 123 -4.29 -7.11 5.29
CA LEU A 123 -3.12 -6.58 4.60
C LEU A 123 -3.08 -7.04 3.13
N TYR A 124 -3.30 -8.32 2.89
CA TYR A 124 -3.43 -8.86 1.53
C TYR A 124 -4.54 -8.16 0.74
N ARG A 125 -5.74 -8.00 1.33
CA ARG A 125 -6.88 -7.36 0.68
C ARG A 125 -6.56 -5.94 0.24
N HIS A 126 -5.94 -5.13 1.10
CA HIS A 126 -5.58 -3.76 0.74
C HIS A 126 -4.43 -3.70 -0.26
N LEU A 127 -3.40 -4.55 -0.15
CA LEU A 127 -2.33 -4.62 -1.16
C LEU A 127 -2.85 -5.06 -2.54
N ALA A 128 -3.75 -6.04 -2.58
CA ALA A 128 -4.38 -6.49 -3.82
C ALA A 128 -5.23 -5.39 -4.45
N LYS A 129 -6.05 -4.68 -3.66
CA LYS A 129 -6.81 -3.52 -4.13
C LYS A 129 -5.88 -2.41 -4.64
N ALA A 130 -4.88 -2.01 -3.85
CA ALA A 130 -3.96 -0.94 -4.21
C ALA A 130 -3.21 -1.25 -5.51
N SER A 131 -2.62 -2.45 -5.62
CA SER A 131 -1.91 -2.86 -6.84
C SER A 131 -2.83 -2.92 -8.07
N THR A 132 -4.08 -3.39 -7.91
CA THR A 132 -5.07 -3.39 -8.99
C THR A 132 -5.37 -1.96 -9.46
N ARG A 133 -5.64 -1.05 -8.51
CA ARG A 133 -6.00 0.33 -8.83
C ARG A 133 -4.83 1.10 -9.44
N ILE A 134 -3.62 0.90 -8.93
CA ILE A 134 -2.40 1.47 -9.52
C ILE A 134 -2.21 1.01 -10.96
N GLN A 135 -2.39 -0.29 -11.23
CA GLN A 135 -2.33 -0.81 -12.59
C GLN A 135 -3.39 -0.14 -13.50
N LEU A 136 -4.62 0.04 -13.00
CA LEU A 136 -5.68 0.73 -13.76
C LEU A 136 -5.38 2.21 -13.98
N ILE A 137 -4.80 2.90 -13.01
CA ILE A 137 -4.34 4.30 -13.17
C ILE A 137 -3.34 4.38 -14.32
N LEU A 138 -2.32 3.51 -14.31
CA LEU A 138 -1.30 3.51 -15.36
C LEU A 138 -1.89 3.18 -16.73
N LEU A 139 -2.73 2.14 -16.83
CA LEU A 139 -3.36 1.74 -18.09
C LEU A 139 -4.28 2.82 -18.69
N ASN A 140 -5.03 3.53 -17.85
CA ASN A 140 -6.02 4.51 -18.34
C ASN A 140 -5.46 5.92 -18.51
N LEU A 141 -4.35 6.25 -17.85
CA LEU A 141 -3.76 7.58 -17.94
C LEU A 141 -2.53 7.62 -18.85
N THR A 142 -1.96 6.47 -19.23
CA THR A 142 -0.78 6.40 -20.10
C THR A 142 -1.07 5.70 -21.42
N THR A 143 -0.20 5.90 -22.41
CA THR A 143 -0.34 5.33 -23.75
C THR A 143 0.63 4.17 -23.90
N ASP A 144 0.14 3.00 -24.28
CA ASP A 144 0.94 1.78 -24.46
C ASP A 144 2.14 1.97 -25.42
N SER A 145 2.04 2.88 -26.38
CA SER A 145 3.10 3.13 -27.35
C SER A 145 4.28 3.95 -26.79
N THR A 146 4.06 4.71 -25.71
CA THR A 146 5.06 5.63 -25.16
C THR A 146 5.47 5.27 -23.73
N TYR A 147 4.57 4.69 -22.94
CA TYR A 147 4.88 4.25 -21.59
C TYR A 147 5.88 3.09 -21.59
N VAL A 148 7.01 3.29 -20.91
CA VAL A 148 8.02 2.26 -20.70
C VAL A 148 8.10 1.97 -19.21
N GLU A 149 7.74 0.75 -18.81
CA GLU A 149 7.92 0.28 -17.44
C GLU A 149 9.39 0.38 -17.01
N SER A 150 9.62 0.81 -15.77
CA SER A 150 10.97 0.93 -15.21
C SER A 150 11.61 -0.42 -14.90
N TYR A 151 10.83 -1.48 -14.71
CA TYR A 151 11.31 -2.84 -14.44
C TYR A 151 11.12 -3.72 -15.67
N ASP A 152 12.11 -4.58 -15.98
CA ASP A 152 12.02 -5.49 -17.12
C ASP A 152 10.85 -6.48 -16.96
N ARG A 153 10.36 -7.05 -18.06
CA ARG A 153 9.32 -8.09 -18.07
C ARG A 153 9.77 -9.37 -17.38
N ASP A 154 11.07 -9.66 -17.42
CA ASP A 154 11.68 -10.81 -16.75
C ASP A 154 11.90 -10.60 -15.24
N VAL A 155 11.67 -9.37 -14.74
CA VAL A 155 11.66 -9.09 -13.31
C VAL A 155 10.38 -9.66 -12.69
N THR A 156 10.55 -10.75 -11.96
CA THR A 156 9.51 -11.44 -11.19
C THR A 156 9.92 -11.56 -9.72
N TRP A 157 8.95 -11.92 -8.88
CA TRP A 157 9.22 -12.26 -7.48
C TRP A 157 10.14 -13.47 -7.36
N GLU A 158 9.95 -14.49 -8.18
CA GLU A 158 10.75 -15.71 -8.19
C GLU A 158 12.22 -15.40 -8.52
N ASN A 159 12.46 -14.53 -9.50
CA ASN A 159 13.81 -14.17 -9.95
C ASN A 159 14.51 -13.18 -9.01
N SER A 160 13.74 -12.36 -8.27
CA SER A 160 14.32 -11.28 -7.44
C SER A 160 14.24 -11.53 -5.94
N CYS A 161 13.09 -11.99 -5.46
CA CYS A 161 12.71 -11.99 -4.06
C CYS A 161 12.67 -13.38 -3.43
N ALA A 162 12.67 -14.47 -4.21
CA ALA A 162 12.54 -15.82 -3.64
C ALA A 162 13.66 -16.17 -2.65
N GLU A 163 14.89 -15.76 -2.96
CA GLU A 163 16.05 -15.97 -2.08
C GLU A 163 15.97 -15.11 -0.82
N ASN A 164 15.50 -13.86 -0.94
CA ASN A 164 15.40 -12.93 0.19
C ASN A 164 14.08 -12.13 0.18
N PRO A 165 12.96 -12.76 0.54
CA PRO A 165 11.65 -12.13 0.42
C PRO A 165 11.44 -11.01 1.44
N LEU A 166 12.16 -11.08 2.58
CA LEU A 166 12.17 -10.01 3.58
C LEU A 166 12.79 -8.73 3.00
N LYS A 167 13.82 -8.84 2.17
CA LYS A 167 14.46 -7.66 1.59
C LYS A 167 13.54 -6.91 0.63
N CYS A 168 12.77 -7.62 -0.19
CA CYS A 168 11.74 -7.01 -1.04
C CYS A 168 10.63 -6.34 -0.20
N ALA A 169 10.22 -6.96 0.90
CA ALA A 169 9.25 -6.34 1.82
C ALA A 169 9.82 -5.07 2.51
N GLU A 170 11.10 -5.07 2.90
CA GLU A 170 11.77 -3.86 3.41
C GLU A 170 11.79 -2.73 2.37
N ILE A 171 12.12 -3.06 1.12
CA ILE A 171 12.12 -2.11 0.01
C ILE A 171 10.72 -1.54 -0.17
N PHE A 172 9.70 -2.39 -0.25
CA PHE A 172 8.30 -1.94 -0.36
C PHE A 172 7.90 -0.99 0.77
N VAL A 173 8.17 -1.36 2.02
CA VAL A 173 7.86 -0.52 3.19
C VAL A 173 8.62 0.81 3.15
N SER A 174 9.84 0.83 2.57
CA SER A 174 10.67 2.04 2.51
C SER A 174 10.13 3.12 1.58
N PHE A 175 9.44 2.75 0.49
CA PHE A 175 8.87 3.71 -0.45
C PHE A 175 7.36 3.92 -0.30
N LEU A 176 6.68 3.12 0.52
CA LEU A 176 5.23 3.19 0.67
C LEU A 176 4.74 4.57 1.17
N ILE A 177 5.41 5.17 2.16
CA ILE A 177 5.08 6.52 2.64
C ILE A 177 5.28 7.56 1.50
N PRO A 178 6.46 7.64 0.84
CA PRO A 178 6.65 8.50 -0.33
C PRO A 178 5.57 8.35 -1.41
N VAL A 179 5.16 7.11 -1.73
CA VAL A 179 4.09 6.87 -2.72
C VAL A 179 2.76 7.47 -2.25
N CYS A 180 2.38 7.26 -0.98
CA CYS A 180 1.17 7.86 -0.43
C CYS A 180 1.23 9.39 -0.49
N ASP A 181 2.36 9.99 -0.11
CA ASP A 181 2.53 11.46 -0.11
C ASP A 181 2.46 12.04 -1.53
N ASP A 182 3.13 11.41 -2.50
CA ASP A 182 3.15 11.86 -3.89
C ASP A 182 1.77 11.74 -4.54
N LEU A 183 1.03 10.65 -4.29
CA LEU A 183 -0.32 10.48 -4.82
C LEU A 183 -1.32 11.48 -4.21
N HIS A 184 -1.24 11.73 -2.90
CA HIS A 184 -2.01 12.80 -2.24
C HIS A 184 -1.64 14.18 -2.79
N MET A 185 -0.37 14.41 -3.11
CA MET A 185 0.06 15.66 -3.71
C MET A 185 -0.55 15.84 -5.11
N ILE A 186 -0.60 14.78 -5.94
CA ILE A 186 -1.27 14.83 -7.24
C ILE A 186 -2.77 15.12 -7.06
N GLN A 187 -3.44 14.40 -6.16
CA GLN A 187 -4.85 14.60 -5.84
C GLN A 187 -5.12 16.06 -5.42
N SER A 188 -4.30 16.60 -4.52
CA SER A 188 -4.40 17.99 -4.04
C SER A 188 -4.24 18.99 -5.19
N GLU A 189 -3.24 18.81 -6.05
CA GLU A 189 -2.99 19.69 -7.19
C GLU A 189 -4.08 19.61 -8.27
N CYS A 190 -4.72 18.45 -8.41
CA CYS A 190 -5.89 18.32 -9.28
C CYS A 190 -7.13 19.01 -8.68
N ASN A 191 -7.38 18.86 -7.38
CA ASN A 191 -8.49 19.53 -6.68
C ASN A 191 -8.36 21.06 -6.65
N LYS A 192 -7.15 21.61 -6.68
CA LYS A 192 -6.91 23.06 -6.78
C LYS A 192 -7.27 23.66 -8.14
N ARG A 193 -7.51 22.84 -9.17
CA ARG A 193 -7.81 23.34 -10.52
C ARG A 193 -9.24 23.86 -10.56
N HIS A 194 -9.40 25.06 -11.12
CA HIS A 194 -10.73 25.59 -11.46
C HIS A 194 -11.45 24.73 -12.50
N ASN A 195 -10.71 24.04 -13.37
CA ASN A 195 -11.23 23.11 -14.35
C ASN A 195 -10.56 21.74 -14.19
N LEU A 196 -11.33 20.73 -13.79
CA LEU A 196 -10.86 19.34 -13.65
C LEU A 196 -10.50 18.69 -14.99
N ASP A 197 -10.93 19.28 -16.11
CA ASP A 197 -10.56 18.83 -17.45
C ASP A 197 -9.15 19.33 -17.85
N SER A 198 -8.40 19.91 -16.90
CA SER A 198 -6.99 20.23 -17.05
C SER A 198 -6.19 18.97 -17.42
N LYS A 199 -5.48 19.02 -18.56
CA LYS A 199 -4.72 17.88 -19.05
C LYS A 199 -3.53 17.52 -18.17
N LEU A 200 -3.33 16.23 -17.95
CA LEU A 200 -2.17 15.68 -17.23
C LEU A 200 -0.88 15.85 -18.02
N ASN A 201 -0.95 15.89 -19.35
CA ASN A 201 0.22 16.09 -20.22
C ASN A 201 0.62 17.57 -20.41
N GLY A 202 0.04 18.50 -19.65
CA GLY A 202 0.35 19.92 -19.78
C GLY A 202 1.79 20.22 -19.37
N THR A 203 2.49 21.09 -20.08
CA THR A 203 3.90 21.47 -19.80
C THR A 203 4.06 22.85 -19.15
N GLY A 204 2.95 23.53 -18.84
CA GLY A 204 2.97 24.87 -18.22
C GLY A 204 3.64 24.89 -16.83
N GLN A 205 4.14 26.06 -16.41
CA GLN A 205 4.88 26.20 -15.15
C GLN A 205 4.10 25.81 -13.89
N ARG A 206 2.76 25.77 -13.99
CA ARG A 206 1.84 25.33 -12.95
C ARG A 206 1.04 24.10 -13.36
N SER A 207 1.42 23.32 -14.37
CA SER A 207 0.64 22.14 -14.76
C SER A 207 0.89 20.96 -13.83
N VAL A 208 -0.11 20.07 -13.73
CA VAL A 208 0.06 18.76 -13.07
C VAL A 208 1.10 17.91 -13.81
N GLY A 209 1.21 18.05 -15.13
CA GLY A 209 2.24 17.37 -15.92
C GLY A 209 3.67 17.70 -15.53
N LYS A 210 3.97 18.96 -15.17
CA LYS A 210 5.30 19.32 -14.68
C LYS A 210 5.63 18.62 -13.34
N MET A 211 4.65 18.47 -12.47
CA MET A 211 4.80 17.75 -11.20
C MET A 211 4.98 16.24 -11.45
N LEU A 212 4.16 15.65 -12.32
CA LEU A 212 4.32 14.25 -12.73
C LEU A 212 5.70 14.01 -13.37
N ALA A 213 6.22 14.98 -14.13
CA ALA A 213 7.57 14.90 -14.66
C ALA A 213 8.65 14.87 -13.56
N SER A 214 8.49 15.66 -12.50
CA SER A 214 9.40 15.59 -11.34
C SER A 214 9.29 14.28 -10.56
N MET A 215 8.20 13.54 -10.73
CA MET A 215 7.94 12.23 -10.14
C MET A 215 8.42 11.05 -11.02
N GLY A 216 9.18 11.33 -12.08
CA GLY A 216 9.79 10.33 -12.94
C GLY A 216 9.01 10.00 -14.22
N TYR A 217 7.83 10.60 -14.43
CA TYR A 217 7.07 10.39 -15.66
C TYR A 217 7.60 11.18 -16.85
N ASN A 218 7.51 10.62 -18.05
CA ASN A 218 7.59 11.45 -19.24
C ASN A 218 6.19 11.97 -19.57
N VAL A 219 6.06 13.28 -19.75
CA VAL A 219 4.77 13.93 -20.02
C VAL A 219 4.10 13.38 -21.29
N ARG A 220 4.90 12.83 -22.22
CA ARG A 220 4.43 12.17 -23.45
C ARG A 220 3.88 10.77 -23.23
N ASP A 221 4.08 10.21 -22.05
CA ASP A 221 3.51 8.92 -21.70
C ASP A 221 2.02 9.04 -21.45
N PHE A 222 1.55 10.20 -20.98
CA PHE A 222 0.14 10.41 -20.69
C PHE A 222 -0.70 10.51 -21.95
N ILE A 223 -1.89 9.88 -21.92
CA ILE A 223 -2.86 10.02 -23.02
C ILE A 223 -3.19 11.50 -23.24
N PRO A 224 -3.30 11.99 -24.49
CA PRO A 224 -3.58 13.39 -24.77
C PRO A 224 -4.86 13.91 -24.11
N GLU A 225 -5.84 13.02 -23.98
CA GLU A 225 -7.13 13.35 -23.38
C GLU A 225 -7.16 13.22 -21.86
N GLY A 226 -6.16 12.60 -21.23
CA GLY A 226 -6.14 12.35 -19.79
C GLY A 226 -6.13 13.64 -18.98
N THR A 227 -7.06 13.73 -18.03
CA THR A 227 -7.34 14.91 -17.23
C THR A 227 -7.20 14.65 -15.74
N CYS A 228 -7.24 15.73 -14.95
CA CYS A 228 -7.35 15.62 -13.50
C CYS A 228 -8.63 14.91 -13.05
N ARG A 229 -9.74 15.05 -13.79
CA ARG A 229 -10.97 14.30 -13.50
C ARG A 229 -10.74 12.80 -13.57
N ASP A 230 -10.09 12.33 -14.64
CA ASP A 230 -9.79 10.91 -14.83
C ASP A 230 -8.88 10.39 -13.71
N PHE A 231 -7.82 11.13 -13.36
CA PHE A 231 -6.97 10.77 -12.24
C PHE A 231 -7.74 10.63 -10.93
N LEU A 232 -8.59 11.62 -10.60
CA LEU A 232 -9.35 11.63 -9.36
C LEU A 232 -10.35 10.47 -9.27
N GLU A 233 -11.00 10.11 -10.38
CA GLU A 233 -11.90 8.96 -10.45
C GLU A 233 -11.20 7.65 -10.04
N TYR A 234 -10.01 7.41 -10.58
CA TYR A 234 -9.25 6.21 -10.20
C TYR A 234 -8.63 6.31 -8.80
N TYR A 235 -8.25 7.52 -8.39
CA TYR A 235 -7.66 7.79 -7.08
C TYR A 235 -8.65 7.55 -5.93
N GLU A 236 -9.92 7.94 -6.08
CA GLU A 236 -10.96 7.75 -5.07
C GLU A 236 -11.06 6.28 -4.63
N ALA A 237 -10.98 5.35 -5.57
CA ALA A 237 -11.02 3.92 -5.28
C ALA A 237 -9.70 3.36 -4.70
N LEU A 238 -8.64 4.15 -4.68
CA LEU A 238 -7.31 3.82 -4.16
C LEU A 238 -7.07 4.43 -2.75
N GLU A 239 -7.82 5.47 -2.37
CA GLU A 239 -7.67 6.19 -1.10
C GLU A 239 -7.76 5.26 0.12
N GLU A 240 -8.81 4.45 0.21
CA GLU A 240 -9.02 3.54 1.35
C GLU A 240 -7.90 2.51 1.53
N PRO A 241 -7.45 1.79 0.46
CA PRO A 241 -6.26 0.94 0.55
C PRO A 241 -4.98 1.69 0.94
N LEU A 242 -4.74 2.89 0.41
CA LEU A 242 -3.54 3.66 0.73
C LEU A 242 -3.53 4.12 2.19
N ASP A 243 -4.65 4.64 2.69
CA ASP A 243 -4.78 5.07 4.08
C ASP A 243 -4.54 3.93 5.05
N PHE A 244 -5.08 2.74 4.74
CA PHE A 244 -4.82 1.54 5.52
C PHE A 244 -3.33 1.19 5.55
N LEU A 245 -2.67 1.16 4.38
CA LEU A 245 -1.25 0.82 4.27
C LEU A 245 -0.36 1.85 4.97
N ASN A 246 -0.65 3.14 4.79
CA ASN A 246 0.06 4.24 5.41
C ASN A 246 -0.07 4.22 6.94
N SER A 247 -1.29 4.04 7.45
CA SER A 247 -1.60 3.88 8.88
C SER A 247 -0.75 2.78 9.53
N ILE A 248 -0.66 1.64 8.87
CA ILE A 248 0.14 0.51 9.36
C ILE A 248 1.62 0.89 9.39
N VAL A 249 2.19 1.35 8.29
CA VAL A 249 3.63 1.67 8.25
C VAL A 249 3.97 2.76 9.26
N HIS A 250 3.15 3.80 9.41
CA HIS A 250 3.34 4.83 10.44
C HIS A 250 3.32 4.27 11.87
N LYS A 251 2.35 3.41 12.20
CA LYS A 251 2.25 2.80 13.52
C LYS A 251 3.52 2.03 13.89
N TYR A 252 4.07 1.26 12.96
CA TYR A 252 5.25 0.42 13.21
C TYR A 252 6.59 1.17 13.10
N THR A 253 6.68 2.24 12.30
CA THR A 253 7.89 3.08 12.20
C THR A 253 8.03 4.06 13.38
N VAL A 254 6.94 4.68 13.83
CA VAL A 254 6.96 5.66 14.95
C VAL A 254 7.09 4.96 16.30
N GLY A 255 6.45 3.80 16.49
CA GLY A 255 6.55 3.02 17.73
C GLY A 255 7.98 2.64 18.09
N LYS A 256 8.83 2.37 17.08
CA LYS A 256 10.24 1.98 17.26
C LYS A 256 11.13 3.11 17.80
N LYS A 257 10.78 4.39 17.59
CA LYS A 257 11.54 5.52 18.14
C LYS A 257 11.37 5.67 19.65
N ARG A 258 10.24 5.22 20.22
CA ARG A 258 9.95 5.36 21.66
C ARG A 258 10.61 4.28 22.53
N SER A 259 10.97 3.12 21.96
CA SER A 259 11.61 2.03 22.72
C SER A 259 13.13 2.17 22.88
N ARG A 260 13.79 3.04 22.10
CA ARG A 260 15.21 3.38 22.28
C ARG A 260 15.35 4.57 23.23
N LYS A 261 15.10 4.37 24.53
CA LYS A 261 15.64 5.31 25.53
C LYS A 261 17.16 5.10 25.61
N PRO A 262 17.98 6.16 25.57
CA PRO A 262 19.40 6.03 25.80
C PRO A 262 19.61 5.50 27.22
N SER A 263 20.33 4.38 27.34
CA SER A 263 20.92 3.97 28.61
C SER A 263 21.85 5.10 29.05
N VAL A 264 21.42 5.87 30.04
CA VAL A 264 22.28 6.86 30.70
C VAL A 264 23.32 6.06 31.47
N SER A 265 24.55 6.08 30.97
CA SER A 265 25.77 5.68 31.66
C SER A 265 26.40 6.89 32.33
#